data_AF-A0A1B9FXJ6-F1
#
_entry.id   AF-A0A1B9FXJ6-F1
#
_cell.length_a   1.000
_cell.length_b   1.000
_cell.length_c   1.000
_cell.angle_alpha   90.00
_cell.angle_beta   90.00
_cell.angle_gamma   90.00
#
_symmetry.space_group_name_H-M   'P 1'
#
loop_
_entity.id
_entity.type
_entity.pdbx_description
1 polymer ?
#
loop_
_entity_poly.entity_id
_entity_poly.type
_entity_poly.pdbx_seq_one_letter_code
_entity_poly.pdbx_strand_id
1 'polypeptide(L)'
;MADIRQRPVQGEKEQVKLPLPKGSKAKRLDKKDIDKKVGQIQNLNLLRFLLSLAGLGAVIWFGYKTLYPLLSTSPDIDNVQTDIPVSGSSSGSRSKFGKKSQQLFSSEQSSPMGGIKLKADVQKKKAIKDAFIWSWNAYEKHAWGSDEFSPLSQSGSNLTSAGGIGYTIVDSLDALLVLDLMPEYERARDWCKNELSFEKDAVFNTFETTIRILGGLLSAHYLTSVHTSPSIQSDAPLFLDLAVDLGERLLGAFSSPSGLPWSGINLATRSGIPDRDNQGVASLAEAASLQLELKYLSHLTGDYVYWKKAEKVTEIIRGEAVHDGIAPIFISPMNGQFVASEIRLGSRGDSYYEYLLKQWLQTDREEPVYRDMYDEAMGGIKKHLIGQTKKSGLIFTQELHPARHPRDQSQTWQVVPKQDHLVCFLGGSFLLGITEGGKREVDWKNLDEVQEEDFVVGKGIVESCMKTHETATGLAPEIAMFVQWSDERAADEDWYIKPNHNGVLIDGRNILRPETVESLFLAYRATGDEQYRQWGWEVFQAFEKWCKVPSGGYAGIEDVQTVPPRQLDRMETFWLAETLSK
;
A
#
# COMPACT_ATOMS: atom_id res chain seq x y z
N MET A 1 45.17 7.91 47.37
CA MET A 1 44.90 7.96 48.82
C MET A 1 43.38 7.87 48.97
N ALA A 2 42.76 6.92 49.66
CA ALA A 2 43.22 5.81 50.46
C ALA A 2 42.25 4.62 50.28
N ASP A 3 42.81 3.45 50.54
CA ASP A 3 42.32 2.09 50.31
C ASP A 3 41.84 1.52 51.65
N ILE A 4 40.61 0.99 51.75
CA ILE A 4 40.22 0.06 52.83
C ILE A 4 39.32 -1.07 52.28
N ARG A 5 39.75 -2.30 52.62
CA ARG A 5 39.40 -3.65 52.14
C ARG A 5 38.01 -4.21 52.54
N GLN A 6 37.44 -5.01 51.63
CA GLN A 6 36.80 -6.36 51.71
C GLN A 6 36.52 -6.98 53.11
N ARG A 7 35.50 -7.81 53.44
CA ARG A 7 34.41 -8.65 52.84
C ARG A 7 33.68 -9.32 54.08
N PRO A 8 32.77 -10.34 53.98
CA PRO A 8 31.39 -10.40 53.45
C PRO A 8 30.36 -10.96 54.48
N VAL A 9 29.04 -10.76 54.32
CA VAL A 9 28.01 -11.61 54.98
C VAL A 9 26.80 -11.82 54.06
N GLN A 10 26.38 -13.08 54.00
CA GLN A 10 25.22 -13.65 53.31
C GLN A 10 23.87 -13.11 53.81
N GLY A 11 22.88 -13.07 52.93
CA GLY A 11 21.48 -12.82 53.29
C GLY A 11 20.57 -13.05 52.08
N GLU A 12 19.89 -14.19 52.08
CA GLU A 12 18.97 -14.68 51.07
C GLU A 12 17.81 -13.71 50.80
N LYS A 13 17.43 -13.56 49.52
CA LYS A 13 16.09 -13.12 49.12
C LYS A 13 15.54 -14.12 48.11
N GLU A 14 14.47 -14.80 48.53
CA GLU A 14 13.69 -15.76 47.77
C GLU A 14 13.19 -15.16 46.44
N GLN A 15 13.52 -15.83 45.34
CA GLN A 15 12.79 -15.71 44.08
C GLN A 15 11.67 -16.75 44.08
N VAL A 16 10.43 -16.27 44.01
CA VAL A 16 9.25 -17.10 43.74
C VAL A 16 9.39 -17.69 42.33
N LYS A 17 9.68 -18.99 42.24
CA LYS A 17 9.65 -19.77 41.00
C LYS A 17 8.21 -20.16 40.68
N LEU A 18 7.68 -19.64 39.57
CA LEU A 18 6.51 -20.21 38.90
C LEU A 18 6.91 -21.54 38.23
N PRO A 19 6.14 -22.65 38.41
CA PRO A 19 6.50 -23.94 37.83
C PRO A 19 6.17 -23.96 36.33
N LEU A 20 7.20 -24.19 35.50
CA LEU A 20 7.06 -24.54 34.09
C LEU A 20 6.37 -25.92 33.96
N PRO A 21 5.45 -26.10 32.98
CA PRO A 21 4.88 -27.42 32.70
C PRO A 21 5.99 -28.35 32.19
N LYS A 22 6.25 -29.43 32.94
CA LYS A 22 7.13 -30.50 32.48
C LYS A 22 6.43 -31.29 31.38
N GLY A 23 6.94 -31.20 30.15
CA GLY A 23 6.73 -32.20 29.11
C GLY A 23 6.14 -31.71 27.80
N SER A 24 6.86 -30.89 27.05
CA SER A 24 6.77 -30.93 25.58
C SER A 24 8.19 -30.90 25.01
N LYS A 25 8.74 -32.09 24.75
CA LYS A 25 9.83 -32.19 23.78
C LYS A 25 9.20 -31.81 22.44
N ALA A 26 9.61 -30.69 21.85
CA ALA A 26 9.32 -30.39 20.46
C ALA A 26 9.83 -31.57 19.61
N LYS A 27 8.92 -32.44 19.18
CA LYS A 27 9.24 -33.49 18.20
C LYS A 27 9.52 -32.77 16.88
N ARG A 28 10.74 -32.90 16.38
CA ARG A 28 11.00 -32.75 14.94
C ARG A 28 9.98 -33.63 14.21
N LEU A 29 9.15 -33.01 13.39
CA LEU A 29 8.13 -33.73 12.62
C LEU A 29 8.84 -34.73 11.70
N ASP A 30 8.54 -36.01 11.88
CA ASP A 30 9.03 -37.10 11.02
C ASP A 30 8.39 -36.95 9.64
N LYS A 31 9.17 -37.15 8.58
CA LYS A 31 8.72 -37.11 7.18
C LYS A 31 7.51 -38.02 6.96
N LYS A 32 7.42 -39.14 7.69
CA LYS A 32 6.24 -40.04 7.66
C LYS A 32 4.96 -39.41 8.21
N ASP A 33 5.05 -38.51 9.20
CA ASP A 33 3.88 -37.81 9.74
C ASP A 33 3.41 -36.70 8.78
N ILE A 34 4.33 -36.10 8.03
CA ILE A 34 4.03 -35.13 6.97
C ILE A 34 3.33 -35.83 5.80
N ASP A 35 3.89 -36.92 5.29
CA ASP A 35 3.31 -37.68 4.17
C ASP A 35 1.89 -38.22 4.52
N LYS A 36 1.68 -38.61 5.78
CA LYS A 36 0.37 -39.04 6.28
C LYS A 36 -0.65 -37.89 6.32
N LYS A 37 -0.23 -36.68 6.70
CA LYS A 37 -1.10 -35.48 6.68
C LYS A 37 -1.41 -35.04 5.25
N VAL A 38 -0.43 -35.09 4.35
CA VAL A 38 -0.61 -34.80 2.92
C VAL A 38 -1.64 -35.76 2.30
N GLY A 39 -1.56 -37.06 2.60
CA GLY A 39 -2.56 -38.03 2.16
C GLY A 39 -3.96 -37.81 2.72
N GLN A 40 -4.08 -37.32 3.96
CA GLN A 40 -5.39 -36.96 4.55
C GLN A 40 -6.01 -35.71 3.88
N ILE A 41 -5.18 -34.75 3.47
CA ILE A 41 -5.62 -33.53 2.77
C ILE A 41 -6.13 -33.87 1.36
N GLN A 42 -5.46 -34.77 0.64
CA GLN A 42 -5.94 -35.24 -0.68
C GLN A 42 -7.31 -35.93 -0.60
N ASN A 43 -7.55 -36.72 0.45
CA ASN A 43 -8.86 -37.35 0.69
C ASN A 43 -9.95 -36.34 1.07
N LEU A 44 -9.60 -35.25 1.77
CA LEU A 44 -10.51 -34.15 2.08
C LEU A 44 -10.90 -33.35 0.84
N ASN A 45 -9.97 -33.13 -0.10
CA ASN A 45 -10.26 -32.48 -1.37
C ASN A 45 -11.17 -33.35 -2.26
N LEU A 46 -10.96 -34.67 -2.25
CA LEU A 46 -11.86 -35.61 -2.94
C LEU A 46 -13.27 -35.59 -2.33
N LEU A 47 -13.39 -35.53 -1.00
CA LEU A 47 -14.69 -35.44 -0.31
C LEU A 47 -15.41 -34.11 -0.62
N ARG A 48 -14.67 -32.99 -0.64
CA ARG A 48 -15.22 -31.67 -1.04
C ARG A 48 -15.70 -31.68 -2.49
N PHE A 49 -14.94 -32.29 -3.41
CA PHE A 49 -15.35 -32.44 -4.81
C PHE A 49 -16.64 -33.28 -4.96
N LEU A 50 -16.75 -34.39 -4.22
CA LEU A 50 -17.96 -35.23 -4.22
C LEU A 50 -19.18 -34.51 -3.62
N LEU A 51 -18.98 -33.71 -2.56
CA LEU A 51 -20.06 -32.88 -1.97
C LEU A 51 -20.51 -31.76 -2.91
N SER A 52 -19.59 -31.14 -3.66
CA SER A 52 -19.94 -30.14 -4.69
C SER A 52 -20.72 -30.75 -5.84
N LEU A 53 -20.39 -31.97 -6.29
CA LEU A 53 -21.17 -32.69 -7.30
C LEU A 53 -22.57 -33.05 -6.79
N ALA A 54 -22.70 -33.46 -5.53
CA ALA A 54 -23.99 -33.72 -4.90
C ALA A 54 -24.84 -32.44 -4.80
N GLY A 55 -24.22 -31.31 -4.45
CA GLY A 55 -24.86 -29.98 -4.43
C GLY A 55 -25.35 -29.55 -5.81
N LEU A 56 -24.53 -29.73 -6.86
CA LEU A 56 -24.92 -29.42 -8.24
C LEU A 56 -26.11 -30.29 -8.70
N GLY A 57 -26.10 -31.58 -8.34
CA GLY A 57 -27.22 -32.49 -8.60
C GLY A 57 -28.51 -32.05 -7.90
N ALA A 58 -28.43 -31.56 -6.66
CA ALA A 58 -29.57 -31.04 -5.92
C ALA A 58 -30.13 -29.76 -6.55
N VAL A 59 -29.28 -28.84 -7.02
CA VAL A 59 -29.69 -27.61 -7.72
C VAL A 59 -30.36 -27.93 -9.06
N ILE A 60 -29.82 -28.87 -9.83
CA ILE A 60 -30.41 -29.31 -11.11
C ILE A 60 -31.77 -29.98 -10.86
N TRP A 61 -31.87 -30.85 -9.84
CA TRP A 61 -33.13 -31.50 -9.49
C TRP A 61 -34.18 -30.50 -9.00
N PHE A 62 -33.80 -29.51 -8.19
CA PHE A 62 -34.69 -28.46 -7.72
C PHE A 62 -35.12 -27.55 -8.87
N GLY A 63 -34.19 -27.14 -9.74
CA GLY A 63 -34.50 -26.38 -10.96
C GLY A 63 -35.48 -27.11 -11.86
N TYR A 64 -35.25 -28.40 -12.13
CA TYR A 64 -36.16 -29.22 -12.93
C TYR A 64 -37.55 -29.36 -12.28
N LYS A 65 -37.62 -29.60 -10.97
CA LYS A 65 -38.89 -29.79 -10.24
C LYS A 65 -39.69 -28.49 -10.09
N THR A 66 -39.03 -27.33 -10.07
CA THR A 66 -39.67 -26.03 -9.83
C THR A 66 -40.01 -25.29 -11.13
N LEU A 67 -39.20 -25.41 -12.18
CA LEU A 67 -39.41 -24.72 -13.47
C LEU A 67 -40.23 -25.53 -14.48
N TYR A 68 -40.24 -26.86 -14.41
CA TYR A 68 -41.00 -27.70 -15.35
C TYR A 68 -42.54 -27.48 -15.28
N PRO A 69 -43.15 -27.24 -14.10
CA PRO A 69 -44.57 -26.90 -14.03
C PRO A 69 -44.90 -25.46 -14.49
N LEU A 70 -43.91 -24.56 -14.49
CA LEU A 70 -44.10 -23.14 -14.87
C LEU A 70 -44.01 -22.90 -16.38
N LEU A 71 -43.29 -23.76 -17.11
CA LEU A 71 -43.09 -23.64 -18.56
C LEU A 71 -44.13 -24.41 -19.39
N SER A 72 -45.10 -25.09 -18.77
CA SER A 72 -46.05 -25.96 -19.46
C SER A 72 -47.49 -25.45 -19.56
N THR A 73 -47.76 -24.16 -19.26
CA THR A 73 -49.08 -23.56 -19.45
C THR A 73 -49.01 -22.13 -19.97
N SER A 74 -49.42 -21.91 -21.22
CA SER A 74 -49.94 -20.63 -21.72
C SER A 74 -51.43 -20.54 -21.37
N PRO A 75 -51.97 -19.37 -20.99
CA PRO A 75 -52.49 -18.45 -22.00
C PRO A 75 -52.49 -16.92 -21.67
N ASP A 76 -52.46 -16.14 -22.75
CA ASP A 76 -53.18 -14.89 -23.08
C ASP A 76 -53.61 -13.81 -22.05
N ILE A 77 -53.20 -12.57 -22.39
CA ILE A 77 -53.99 -11.32 -22.52
C ILE A 77 -54.12 -10.33 -21.33
N ASP A 78 -53.81 -9.07 -21.70
CA ASP A 78 -54.32 -7.74 -21.31
C ASP A 78 -53.68 -6.83 -20.24
N ASN A 79 -53.58 -5.57 -20.70
CA ASN A 79 -53.22 -4.32 -20.04
C ASN A 79 -53.93 -4.09 -18.70
N VAL A 80 -53.18 -3.67 -17.67
CA VAL A 80 -53.69 -2.78 -16.63
C VAL A 80 -52.61 -1.77 -16.22
N GLN A 81 -53.01 -0.51 -16.32
CA GLN A 81 -52.33 0.70 -15.88
C GLN A 81 -52.88 1.07 -14.49
N THR A 82 -52.02 1.30 -13.49
CA THR A 82 -52.41 2.02 -12.26
C THR A 82 -51.22 2.75 -11.63
N ASP A 83 -51.33 4.08 -11.61
CA ASP A 83 -50.56 5.04 -10.80
C ASP A 83 -50.84 4.88 -9.30
N ILE A 84 -49.84 5.07 -8.41
CA ILE A 84 -49.95 5.60 -7.02
C ILE A 84 -48.58 6.22 -6.60
N PRO A 85 -48.53 7.29 -5.77
CA PRO A 85 -47.61 8.41 -5.96
C PRO A 85 -46.39 8.48 -5.03
N VAL A 86 -45.46 9.33 -5.48
CA VAL A 86 -44.24 9.80 -4.83
C VAL A 86 -44.53 10.76 -3.68
N SER A 87 -43.94 10.50 -2.50
CA SER A 87 -43.60 11.55 -1.52
C SER A 87 -42.43 11.09 -0.65
N GLY A 88 -41.31 11.82 -0.70
CA GLY A 88 -40.14 11.59 0.15
C GLY A 88 -38.92 12.35 -0.36
N SER A 89 -38.75 13.56 0.15
CA SER A 89 -37.78 14.58 -0.24
C SER A 89 -36.31 14.13 -0.15
N SER A 90 -35.61 14.12 -1.29
CA SER A 90 -34.14 14.20 -1.32
C SER A 90 -33.73 15.67 -1.48
N SER A 91 -33.10 16.22 -0.43
CA SER A 91 -32.32 17.44 -0.56
C SER A 91 -31.09 17.13 -1.41
N GLY A 92 -31.11 17.51 -2.69
CA GLY A 92 -29.97 17.38 -3.58
C GLY A 92 -28.78 18.16 -3.04
N SER A 93 -27.74 17.43 -2.62
CA SER A 93 -26.42 18.00 -2.35
C SER A 93 -25.78 18.31 -3.71
N ARG A 94 -25.75 19.58 -4.10
CA ARG A 94 -24.97 20.00 -5.26
C ARG A 94 -23.49 19.74 -4.97
N SER A 95 -22.82 18.95 -5.80
CA SER A 95 -21.36 18.77 -5.74
C SER A 95 -20.65 20.11 -5.56
N LYS A 96 -19.73 20.15 -4.59
CA LYS A 96 -18.90 21.32 -4.24
C LYS A 96 -17.97 21.70 -5.38
N PHE A 97 -17.72 20.77 -6.31
CA PHE A 97 -16.81 20.90 -7.43
C PHE A 97 -17.63 21.17 -8.70
N GLY A 98 -17.74 22.44 -9.10
CA GLY A 98 -18.61 22.85 -10.21
C GLY A 98 -18.40 22.05 -11.51
N LYS A 99 -19.47 21.86 -12.29
CA LYS A 99 -19.44 21.13 -13.56
C LYS A 99 -18.55 21.84 -14.61
N LYS A 100 -17.32 21.38 -14.76
CA LYS A 100 -16.49 21.63 -15.95
C LYS A 100 -15.88 20.32 -16.45
N SER A 101 -16.73 19.44 -16.99
CA SER A 101 -16.30 18.35 -17.85
C SER A 101 -16.65 18.71 -19.29
N GLN A 102 -15.70 19.27 -20.04
CA GLN A 102 -15.83 19.28 -21.50
C GLN A 102 -14.45 19.17 -22.17
N GLN A 103 -14.38 18.17 -23.06
CA GLN A 103 -13.30 17.79 -23.97
C GLN A 103 -12.05 17.16 -23.34
N LEU A 104 -12.11 15.85 -23.07
CA LEU A 104 -10.99 14.95 -23.32
C LEU A 104 -11.52 13.67 -23.96
N PHE A 105 -10.62 12.83 -24.47
CA PHE A 105 -10.81 11.57 -25.18
C PHE A 105 -10.80 11.66 -26.71
N SER A 106 -9.66 11.21 -27.25
CA SER A 106 -9.52 10.66 -28.59
C SER A 106 -10.28 9.34 -28.69
N SER A 107 -10.92 9.12 -29.83
CA SER A 107 -11.64 7.89 -30.14
C SER A 107 -10.66 6.80 -30.57
N GLU A 108 -10.37 5.78 -29.74
CA GLU A 108 -9.94 4.48 -30.27
C GLU A 108 -10.03 3.29 -29.28
N GLN A 109 -10.99 2.41 -29.59
CA GLN A 109 -10.96 0.93 -29.63
C GLN A 109 -10.81 0.10 -28.34
N SER A 110 -11.96 -0.50 -27.97
CA SER A 110 -12.17 -1.54 -26.95
C SER A 110 -11.58 -2.92 -27.34
N SER A 111 -11.02 -3.62 -26.35
CA SER A 111 -10.50 -5.00 -26.43
C SER A 111 -11.56 -6.05 -26.01
N PRO A 112 -11.52 -7.30 -26.51
CA PRO A 112 -12.46 -8.36 -26.15
C PRO A 112 -12.47 -8.78 -24.66
N MET A 113 -11.53 -8.31 -23.84
CA MET A 113 -11.50 -8.54 -22.38
C MET A 113 -12.02 -7.35 -21.55
N GLY A 114 -12.60 -6.33 -22.19
CA GLY A 114 -12.91 -5.05 -21.54
C GLY A 114 -11.63 -4.25 -21.29
N GLY A 115 -11.58 -3.03 -21.80
CA GLY A 115 -10.44 -2.13 -21.59
C GLY A 115 -9.84 -1.56 -22.87
N ILE A 116 -9.17 -0.42 -22.70
CA ILE A 116 -8.56 0.38 -23.76
C ILE A 116 -7.33 -0.33 -24.30
N LYS A 117 -7.18 -0.38 -25.64
CA LYS A 117 -6.00 -0.96 -26.28
C LYS A 117 -4.82 0.00 -26.17
N LEU A 118 -3.99 -0.19 -25.15
CA LEU A 118 -2.79 0.62 -24.93
C LEU A 118 -1.62 0.12 -25.79
N LYS A 119 -0.83 1.04 -26.36
CA LYS A 119 0.37 0.72 -27.14
C LYS A 119 1.62 1.02 -26.33
N ALA A 120 2.60 0.10 -26.34
CA ALA A 120 3.89 0.36 -25.72
C ALA A 120 4.67 1.47 -26.45
N ASP A 121 5.23 2.42 -25.69
CA ASP A 121 6.30 3.29 -26.17
C ASP A 121 7.63 2.58 -25.91
N VAL A 122 8.18 1.97 -26.96
CA VAL A 122 9.36 1.11 -26.87
C VAL A 122 10.61 1.91 -26.47
N GLN A 123 10.70 3.19 -26.89
CA GLN A 123 11.87 4.01 -26.60
C GLN A 123 11.88 4.45 -25.14
N LYS A 124 10.73 4.96 -24.64
CA LYS A 124 10.60 5.34 -23.23
C LYS A 124 10.75 4.14 -22.29
N LYS A 125 10.13 3.00 -22.63
CA LYS A 125 10.30 1.74 -21.89
C LYS A 125 11.76 1.31 -21.83
N LYS A 126 12.50 1.41 -22.95
CA LYS A 126 13.93 1.07 -22.96
C LYS A 126 14.73 2.00 -22.05
N ALA A 127 14.48 3.31 -22.08
CA ALA A 127 15.20 4.26 -21.23
C ALA A 127 14.98 3.98 -19.73
N ILE A 128 13.75 3.65 -19.33
CA ILE A 128 13.42 3.24 -17.95
C ILE A 128 14.16 1.94 -17.57
N LYS A 129 14.15 0.93 -18.47
CA LYS A 129 14.92 -0.31 -18.27
C LYS A 129 16.43 -0.04 -18.15
N ASP A 130 16.99 0.87 -18.95
CA ASP A 130 18.40 1.26 -18.87
C ASP A 130 18.72 1.95 -17.52
N ALA A 131 17.83 2.80 -17.01
CA ALA A 131 17.97 3.41 -15.68
C ALA A 131 17.88 2.39 -14.55
N PHE A 132 17.01 1.38 -14.68
CA PHE A 132 16.94 0.25 -13.76
C PHE A 132 18.27 -0.52 -13.74
N ILE A 133 18.78 -0.92 -14.90
CA ILE A 133 20.05 -1.63 -15.03
C ILE A 133 21.21 -0.80 -14.46
N TRP A 134 21.24 0.51 -14.72
CA TRP A 134 22.23 1.43 -14.16
C TRP A 134 22.23 1.43 -12.62
N SER A 135 21.04 1.41 -12.03
CA SER A 135 20.82 1.41 -10.59
C SER A 135 21.19 0.06 -9.97
N TRP A 136 20.67 -1.02 -10.55
CA TRP A 136 20.90 -2.38 -10.11
C TRP A 136 22.38 -2.77 -10.16
N ASN A 137 23.05 -2.50 -11.27
CA ASN A 137 24.48 -2.83 -11.42
C ASN A 137 25.36 -2.08 -10.41
N ALA A 138 24.98 -0.86 -10.04
CA ALA A 138 25.69 -0.10 -9.02
C ALA A 138 25.49 -0.72 -7.63
N TYR A 139 24.24 -1.05 -7.28
CA TYR A 139 23.92 -1.77 -6.05
C TYR A 139 24.67 -3.12 -5.97
N GLU A 140 24.57 -3.94 -7.02
CA GLU A 140 25.20 -5.25 -7.08
C GLU A 140 26.72 -5.17 -6.93
N LYS A 141 27.35 -4.13 -7.48
CA LYS A 141 28.80 -3.95 -7.37
C LYS A 141 29.26 -3.49 -5.98
N HIS A 142 28.45 -2.69 -5.28
CA HIS A 142 28.92 -1.89 -4.14
C HIS A 142 28.22 -2.20 -2.81
N ALA A 143 27.05 -2.83 -2.85
CA ALA A 143 26.19 -3.05 -1.69
C ALA A 143 25.45 -4.40 -1.73
N TRP A 144 25.91 -5.36 -2.53
CA TRP A 144 25.25 -6.67 -2.66
C TRP A 144 24.95 -7.32 -1.31
N GLY A 145 23.67 -7.66 -1.10
CA GLY A 145 23.17 -8.26 0.14
C GLY A 145 22.91 -7.28 1.29
N SER A 146 23.24 -6.00 1.11
CA SER A 146 22.89 -4.94 2.08
C SER A 146 21.44 -4.51 1.89
N ASP A 147 20.80 -4.07 2.97
CA ASP A 147 19.42 -3.55 2.92
C ASP A 147 19.33 -2.26 2.11
N GLU A 148 20.28 -1.34 2.32
CA GLU A 148 20.29 0.01 1.77
C GLU A 148 21.53 0.27 0.91
N PHE A 149 21.42 1.22 -0.03
CA PHE A 149 22.51 1.63 -0.91
C PHE A 149 22.76 3.14 -0.88
N SER A 150 24.03 3.50 -0.75
CA SER A 150 24.55 4.87 -0.83
C SER A 150 25.37 5.06 -2.10
N PRO A 151 24.80 5.63 -3.19
CA PRO A 151 25.41 5.65 -4.52
C PRO A 151 26.59 6.62 -4.65
N LEU A 152 26.66 7.69 -3.84
CA LEU A 152 27.76 8.66 -3.88
C LEU A 152 29.00 8.11 -3.17
N SER A 153 28.83 7.51 -1.99
CA SER A 153 29.91 6.84 -1.27
C SER A 153 30.21 5.43 -1.82
N GLN A 154 29.35 4.90 -2.68
CA GLN A 154 29.44 3.55 -3.24
C GLN A 154 29.53 2.48 -2.15
N SER A 155 28.62 2.56 -1.16
CA SER A 155 28.61 1.67 -0.01
C SER A 155 27.20 1.16 0.32
N GLY A 156 27.12 0.05 1.05
CA GLY A 156 25.88 -0.52 1.55
C GLY A 156 25.78 -0.46 3.06
N SER A 157 24.57 -0.35 3.58
CA SER A 157 24.26 -0.43 5.01
C SER A 157 23.11 -1.40 5.28
N ASN A 158 23.03 -1.87 6.53
CA ASN A 158 21.93 -2.68 7.01
C ASN A 158 21.14 -1.90 8.05
N LEU A 159 19.83 -2.14 8.11
CA LEU A 159 18.94 -1.44 9.05
C LEU A 159 19.27 -1.77 10.51
N THR A 160 19.92 -2.90 10.75
CA THR A 160 20.29 -3.37 12.09
C THR A 160 21.73 -3.85 12.14
N SER A 161 22.31 -3.83 13.34
CA SER A 161 23.64 -4.38 13.60
C SER A 161 23.71 -5.92 13.50
N ALA A 162 22.56 -6.62 13.47
CA ALA A 162 22.49 -8.06 13.24
C ALA A 162 22.66 -8.43 11.73
N GLY A 163 22.87 -7.43 10.88
CA GLY A 163 22.92 -7.55 9.43
C GLY A 163 21.54 -7.38 8.80
N GLY A 164 21.53 -7.39 7.46
CA GLY A 164 20.32 -7.13 6.68
C GLY A 164 19.46 -8.36 6.46
N ILE A 165 18.25 -8.09 5.98
CA ILE A 165 17.29 -9.09 5.48
C ILE A 165 17.00 -8.90 3.98
N GLY A 166 17.89 -8.21 3.29
CA GLY A 166 17.90 -8.11 1.83
C GLY A 166 16.87 -7.14 1.28
N TYR A 167 16.60 -6.03 1.97
CA TYR A 167 15.60 -5.04 1.53
C TYR A 167 15.72 -4.69 0.04
N THR A 168 16.89 -4.24 -0.43
CA THR A 168 17.03 -3.90 -1.86
C THR A 168 16.85 -5.10 -2.81
N ILE A 169 17.38 -6.29 -2.47
CA ILE A 169 17.28 -7.47 -3.34
C ILE A 169 15.83 -7.93 -3.45
N VAL A 170 15.17 -8.16 -2.32
CA VAL A 170 13.83 -8.75 -2.28
C VAL A 170 12.79 -7.79 -2.87
N ASP A 171 12.89 -6.50 -2.55
CA ASP A 171 11.98 -5.45 -3.05
C ASP A 171 12.14 -5.23 -4.57
N SER A 172 13.22 -5.75 -5.19
CA SER A 172 13.45 -5.62 -6.64
C SER A 172 13.15 -6.89 -7.45
N LEU A 173 12.82 -8.03 -6.80
CA LEU A 173 12.68 -9.32 -7.48
C LEU A 173 11.60 -9.32 -8.57
N ASP A 174 10.45 -8.72 -8.27
CA ASP A 174 9.32 -8.65 -9.20
C ASP A 174 9.62 -7.71 -10.38
N ALA A 175 10.26 -6.56 -10.14
CA ALA A 175 10.73 -5.64 -11.16
C ALA A 175 11.71 -6.31 -12.12
N LEU A 176 12.67 -7.09 -11.60
CA LEU A 176 13.60 -7.87 -12.42
C LEU A 176 12.86 -8.86 -13.33
N LEU A 177 11.82 -9.54 -12.83
CA LEU A 177 10.99 -10.44 -13.60
C LEU A 177 10.15 -9.70 -14.65
N VAL A 178 9.46 -8.62 -14.26
CA VAL A 178 8.59 -7.82 -15.14
C VAL A 178 9.37 -7.13 -16.26
N LEU A 179 10.58 -6.66 -15.97
CA LEU A 179 11.46 -6.02 -16.94
C LEU A 179 12.23 -7.01 -17.82
N ASP A 180 12.09 -8.32 -17.60
CA ASP A 180 12.83 -9.36 -18.31
C ASP A 180 14.35 -9.16 -18.18
N LEU A 181 14.82 -9.11 -16.93
CA LEU A 181 16.22 -9.01 -16.51
C LEU A 181 16.66 -10.33 -15.87
N MET A 182 16.56 -11.40 -16.65
CA MET A 182 16.73 -12.77 -16.14
C MET A 182 18.11 -13.06 -15.53
N PRO A 183 19.25 -12.62 -16.11
CA PRO A 183 20.55 -12.83 -15.48
C PRO A 183 20.67 -12.18 -14.10
N GLU A 184 20.14 -10.95 -13.95
CA GLU A 184 20.10 -10.22 -12.68
C GLU A 184 19.17 -10.92 -11.68
N TYR A 185 17.98 -11.33 -12.13
CA TYR A 185 17.04 -12.12 -11.34
C TYR A 185 17.66 -13.43 -10.84
N GLU A 186 18.37 -14.18 -11.69
CA GLU A 186 18.98 -15.45 -11.30
C GLU A 186 20.02 -15.27 -10.18
N ARG A 187 20.82 -14.19 -10.23
CA ARG A 187 21.77 -13.83 -9.16
C ARG A 187 21.05 -13.42 -7.87
N ALA A 188 19.97 -12.64 -7.97
CA ALA A 188 19.13 -12.28 -6.83
C ALA A 188 18.46 -13.51 -6.19
N ARG A 189 17.88 -14.41 -7.01
CA ARG A 189 17.29 -15.70 -6.63
C ARG A 189 18.31 -16.57 -5.91
N ASP A 190 19.52 -16.67 -6.44
CA ASP A 190 20.61 -17.44 -5.82
C ASP A 190 21.01 -16.84 -4.46
N TRP A 191 21.06 -15.51 -4.33
CA TRP A 191 21.30 -14.87 -3.03
C TRP A 191 20.17 -15.14 -2.04
N CYS A 192 18.90 -15.03 -2.44
CA CYS A 192 17.76 -15.39 -1.59
C CYS A 192 17.82 -16.86 -1.14
N LYS A 193 18.28 -17.76 -2.00
CA LYS A 193 18.41 -19.18 -1.67
C LYS A 193 19.55 -19.48 -0.70
N ASN A 194 20.70 -18.80 -0.88
CA ASN A 194 21.95 -19.19 -0.21
C ASN A 194 22.28 -18.34 1.01
N GLU A 195 21.86 -17.07 1.03
CA GLU A 195 22.33 -16.07 2.00
C GLU A 195 21.20 -15.42 2.83
N LEU A 196 19.98 -15.32 2.29
CA LEU A 196 18.87 -14.70 3.00
C LEU A 196 18.50 -15.50 4.26
N SER A 197 18.45 -14.82 5.40
CA SER A 197 18.05 -15.40 6.67
C SER A 197 17.32 -14.38 7.53
N PHE A 198 16.15 -14.78 8.02
CA PHE A 198 15.35 -14.00 8.98
C PHE A 198 15.69 -14.32 10.44
N GLU A 199 16.68 -15.18 10.71
CA GLU A 199 17.14 -15.48 12.07
C GLU A 199 18.05 -14.35 12.58
N LYS A 200 17.45 -13.17 12.82
CA LYS A 200 18.12 -11.94 13.23
C LYS A 200 17.63 -11.49 14.60
N ASP A 201 18.52 -11.49 15.60
CA ASP A 201 18.21 -10.96 16.93
C ASP A 201 18.32 -9.42 16.93
N ALA A 202 17.41 -8.80 16.21
CA ALA A 202 17.26 -7.36 16.09
C ALA A 202 15.81 -7.02 15.79
N VAL A 203 15.43 -5.76 16.09
CA VAL A 203 14.07 -5.26 15.86
C VAL A 203 14.00 -4.64 14.47
N PHE A 204 13.02 -5.09 13.69
CA PHE A 204 12.63 -4.52 12.40
C PHE A 204 11.24 -3.89 12.52
N ASN A 205 10.91 -2.94 11.64
CA ASN A 205 9.55 -2.39 11.59
C ASN A 205 8.60 -3.41 10.94
N THR A 206 7.52 -3.75 11.63
CA THR A 206 6.55 -4.77 11.20
C THR A 206 5.92 -4.42 9.86
N PHE A 207 5.56 -3.15 9.65
CA PHE A 207 4.92 -2.68 8.42
C PHE A 207 5.89 -2.71 7.24
N GLU A 208 7.06 -2.09 7.37
CA GLU A 208 8.07 -2.05 6.31
C GLU A 208 8.55 -3.45 5.91
N THR A 209 8.75 -4.35 6.89
CA THR A 209 9.12 -5.74 6.59
C THR A 209 7.99 -6.49 5.88
N THR A 210 6.72 -6.19 6.20
CA THR A 210 5.57 -6.83 5.55
C THR A 210 5.44 -6.36 4.09
N ILE A 211 5.33 -5.07 3.84
CA ILE A 211 5.03 -4.57 2.50
C ILE A 211 6.19 -4.79 1.51
N ARG A 212 7.44 -4.73 1.97
CA ARG A 212 8.62 -4.87 1.09
C ARG A 212 9.08 -6.30 0.95
N ILE A 213 9.32 -6.97 2.08
CA ILE A 213 9.95 -8.30 2.06
C ILE A 213 8.90 -9.37 1.85
N LEU A 214 7.84 -9.40 2.67
CA LEU A 214 6.77 -10.39 2.49
C LEU A 214 6.04 -10.14 1.16
N GLY A 215 5.69 -8.88 0.86
CA GLY A 215 5.13 -8.47 -0.42
C GLY A 215 6.00 -8.86 -1.61
N GLY A 216 7.29 -8.49 -1.60
CA GLY A 216 8.24 -8.83 -2.67
C GLY A 216 8.41 -10.34 -2.89
N LEU A 217 8.50 -11.13 -1.82
CA LEU A 217 8.56 -12.60 -1.91
C LEU A 217 7.26 -13.20 -2.48
N LEU A 218 6.10 -12.70 -2.07
CA LEU A 218 4.80 -13.16 -2.57
C LEU A 218 4.60 -12.79 -4.05
N SER A 219 5.03 -11.60 -4.46
CA SER A 219 5.04 -11.16 -5.86
C SER A 219 5.99 -12.01 -6.70
N ALA A 220 7.21 -12.26 -6.23
CA ALA A 220 8.17 -13.14 -6.89
C ALA A 220 7.63 -14.58 -7.03
N HIS A 221 7.02 -15.13 -5.96
CA HIS A 221 6.32 -16.42 -6.03
C HIS A 221 5.25 -16.44 -7.12
N TYR A 222 4.37 -15.43 -7.16
CA TYR A 222 3.31 -15.37 -8.17
C TYR A 222 3.89 -15.33 -9.58
N LEU A 223 4.77 -14.36 -9.85
CA LEU A 223 5.34 -14.14 -11.18
C LEU A 223 6.13 -15.34 -11.69
N THR A 224 6.89 -16.01 -10.81
CA THR A 224 7.59 -17.24 -11.17
C THR A 224 6.62 -18.39 -11.43
N SER A 225 5.58 -18.56 -10.61
CA SER A 225 4.59 -19.65 -10.77
C SER A 225 3.84 -19.61 -12.10
N VAL A 226 3.60 -18.40 -12.65
CA VAL A 226 2.92 -18.20 -13.94
C VAL A 226 3.89 -17.91 -15.09
N HIS A 227 5.21 -17.93 -14.83
CA HIS A 227 6.21 -17.63 -15.84
C HIS A 227 6.19 -18.65 -16.98
N THR A 228 6.54 -18.27 -18.21
CA THR A 228 6.49 -19.20 -19.36
C THR A 228 7.65 -20.20 -19.41
N SER A 229 8.80 -19.84 -18.82
CA SER A 229 9.97 -20.73 -18.71
C SER A 229 9.82 -21.71 -17.53
N PRO A 230 9.89 -23.04 -17.75
CA PRO A 230 9.86 -24.04 -16.68
C PRO A 230 10.99 -23.92 -15.66
N SER A 231 12.17 -23.41 -16.07
CA SER A 231 13.29 -23.21 -15.14
C SER A 231 12.96 -22.15 -14.08
N ILE A 232 12.29 -21.07 -14.49
CA ILE A 232 11.87 -19.99 -13.61
C ILE A 232 10.66 -20.42 -12.77
N GLN A 233 9.72 -21.18 -13.35
CA GLN A 233 8.60 -21.76 -12.58
C GLN A 233 9.08 -22.61 -11.41
N SER A 234 10.22 -23.31 -11.56
CA SER A 234 10.79 -24.14 -10.50
C SER A 234 11.31 -23.35 -9.29
N ASP A 235 11.41 -22.03 -9.39
CA ASP A 235 11.79 -21.14 -8.28
C ASP A 235 10.61 -20.75 -7.38
N ALA A 236 9.36 -20.90 -7.84
CA ALA A 236 8.20 -20.49 -7.04
C ALA A 236 8.19 -21.07 -5.61
N PRO A 237 8.46 -22.38 -5.40
CA PRO A 237 8.51 -22.95 -4.05
C PRO A 237 9.54 -22.28 -3.12
N LEU A 238 10.68 -21.82 -3.64
CA LEU A 238 11.70 -21.12 -2.85
C LEU A 238 11.12 -19.84 -2.22
N PHE A 239 10.47 -19.02 -3.03
CA PHE A 239 9.92 -17.75 -2.55
C PHE A 239 8.74 -17.96 -1.60
N LEU A 240 7.92 -18.99 -1.85
CA LEU A 240 6.86 -19.35 -0.91
C LEU A 240 7.41 -19.83 0.43
N ASP A 241 8.45 -20.67 0.44
CA ASP A 241 9.07 -21.15 1.68
C ASP A 241 9.67 -19.99 2.49
N LEU A 242 10.33 -19.04 1.84
CA LEU A 242 10.84 -17.81 2.47
C LEU A 242 9.71 -16.93 3.00
N ALA A 243 8.62 -16.75 2.24
CA ALA A 243 7.45 -15.98 2.65
C ALA A 243 6.77 -16.61 3.87
N VAL A 244 6.71 -17.94 3.95
CA VAL A 244 6.19 -18.67 5.10
C VAL A 244 7.08 -18.47 6.34
N ASP A 245 8.40 -18.62 6.22
CA ASP A 245 9.31 -18.38 7.37
C ASP A 245 9.16 -16.95 7.91
N LEU A 246 9.13 -15.95 7.02
CA LEU A 246 8.93 -14.57 7.43
C LEU A 246 7.54 -14.35 8.05
N GLY A 247 6.49 -14.86 7.43
CA GLY A 247 5.11 -14.76 7.91
C GLY A 247 4.96 -15.32 9.32
N GLU A 248 5.52 -16.51 9.59
CA GLU A 248 5.50 -17.12 10.92
C GLU A 248 6.17 -16.24 11.99
N ARG A 249 7.26 -15.53 11.63
CA ARG A 249 7.94 -14.61 12.54
C ARG A 249 7.11 -13.36 12.79
N LEU A 250 6.49 -12.81 11.75
CA LEU A 250 5.63 -11.62 11.81
C LEU A 250 4.38 -11.81 12.66
N LEU A 251 3.87 -13.05 12.80
CA LEU A 251 2.75 -13.35 13.72
C LEU A 251 3.02 -12.88 15.16
N GLY A 252 4.29 -12.82 15.57
CA GLY A 252 4.72 -12.29 16.87
C GLY A 252 4.32 -10.83 17.13
N ALA A 253 4.17 -10.02 16.08
CA ALA A 253 3.75 -8.64 16.19
C ALA A 253 2.30 -8.52 16.69
N PHE A 254 1.43 -9.49 16.37
CA PHE A 254 0.00 -9.50 16.73
C PHE A 254 -0.29 -10.08 18.12
N SER A 255 0.66 -9.92 19.04
CA SER A 255 0.60 -10.41 20.43
C SER A 255 0.11 -9.36 21.43
N SER A 256 -0.32 -8.18 20.96
CA SER A 256 -0.91 -7.15 21.80
C SER A 256 -2.26 -7.60 22.40
N PRO A 257 -2.72 -7.00 23.52
CA PRO A 257 -3.99 -7.37 24.12
C PRO A 257 -5.21 -7.18 23.21
N SER A 258 -5.20 -6.16 22.33
CA SER A 258 -6.30 -5.93 21.37
C SER A 258 -6.23 -6.89 20.18
N GLY A 259 -5.04 -7.38 19.83
CA GLY A 259 -4.77 -8.11 18.60
C GLY A 259 -4.24 -7.26 17.45
N LEU A 260 -4.16 -5.92 17.61
CA LEU A 260 -3.43 -5.05 16.69
C LEU A 260 -1.92 -5.38 16.71
N PRO A 261 -1.21 -5.22 15.60
CA PRO A 261 0.23 -5.44 15.57
C PRO A 261 0.99 -4.38 16.37
N TRP A 262 2.08 -4.78 16.99
CA TRP A 262 3.13 -3.87 17.45
C TRP A 262 3.92 -3.33 16.25
N SER A 263 4.36 -2.06 16.31
CA SER A 263 5.15 -1.43 15.23
C SER A 263 6.50 -2.11 14.99
N GLY A 264 7.11 -2.72 16.01
CA GLY A 264 8.36 -3.47 15.88
C GLY A 264 8.17 -4.98 16.02
N ILE A 265 9.08 -5.74 15.42
CA ILE A 265 9.18 -7.20 15.53
C ILE A 265 10.64 -7.61 15.64
N ASN A 266 11.00 -8.41 16.65
CA ASN A 266 12.28 -9.10 16.66
C ASN A 266 12.15 -10.43 15.93
N LEU A 267 12.89 -10.61 14.83
CA LEU A 267 12.67 -11.74 13.91
C LEU A 267 13.19 -13.08 14.46
N ALA A 268 14.29 -13.10 15.22
CA ALA A 268 14.79 -14.33 15.86
C ALA A 268 13.88 -14.78 17.01
N THR A 269 13.55 -13.87 17.93
CA THR A 269 12.72 -14.18 19.10
C THR A 269 11.22 -14.23 18.79
N ARG A 270 10.81 -13.83 17.58
CA ARG A 270 9.41 -13.75 17.11
C ARG A 270 8.52 -12.94 18.06
N SER A 271 9.07 -11.87 18.63
CA SER A 271 8.41 -11.07 19.67
C SER A 271 8.11 -9.66 19.18
N GLY A 272 6.85 -9.24 19.24
CA GLY A 272 6.45 -7.88 18.92
C GLY A 272 6.96 -6.87 19.95
N ILE A 273 7.38 -5.70 19.47
CA ILE A 273 8.03 -4.64 20.23
C ILE A 273 7.24 -3.33 20.04
N PRO A 274 6.74 -2.71 21.12
CA PRO A 274 6.03 -1.43 21.01
C PRO A 274 6.98 -0.31 20.57
N ASP A 275 6.44 0.66 19.83
CA ASP A 275 7.14 1.91 19.56
C ASP A 275 7.20 2.76 20.83
N ARG A 276 8.34 2.73 21.52
CA ARG A 276 8.52 3.44 22.80
C ARG A 276 8.58 4.94 22.63
N ASP A 277 9.02 5.43 21.47
CA ASP A 277 9.13 6.85 21.20
C ASP A 277 7.73 7.48 21.05
N ASN A 278 6.76 6.69 20.62
CA ASN A 278 5.34 7.07 20.56
C ASN A 278 4.50 6.42 21.68
N GLN A 279 5.04 6.21 22.87
CA GLN A 279 4.28 5.70 24.03
C GLN A 279 3.55 4.36 23.81
N GLY A 280 4.02 3.56 22.85
CA GLY A 280 3.46 2.26 22.50
C GLY A 280 2.22 2.29 21.61
N VAL A 281 1.82 3.45 21.05
CA VAL A 281 0.77 3.48 20.02
C VAL A 281 1.32 3.01 18.68
N ALA A 282 0.45 2.45 17.84
CA ALA A 282 0.77 2.08 16.47
C ALA A 282 0.21 3.15 15.52
N SER A 283 0.90 3.37 14.41
CA SER A 283 0.34 4.16 13.31
C SER A 283 -0.80 3.42 12.62
N LEU A 284 -1.82 4.15 12.18
CA LEU A 284 -2.98 3.58 11.49
C LEU A 284 -2.57 2.81 10.23
N ALA A 285 -1.79 3.45 9.35
CA ALA A 285 -1.24 2.80 8.16
C ALA A 285 -0.39 1.56 8.51
N GLU A 286 0.51 1.67 9.49
CA GLU A 286 1.35 0.52 9.88
C GLU A 286 0.53 -0.68 10.37
N ALA A 287 -0.54 -0.44 11.13
CA ALA A 287 -1.39 -1.51 11.62
C ALA A 287 -2.29 -2.08 10.52
N ALA A 288 -2.78 -1.22 9.62
CA ALA A 288 -3.86 -1.51 8.68
C ALA A 288 -3.43 -1.59 7.21
N SER A 289 -2.14 -1.84 6.98
CA SER A 289 -1.55 -2.08 5.66
C SER A 289 -0.66 -3.33 5.66
N LEU A 290 -1.21 -4.43 6.16
CA LEU A 290 -0.59 -5.77 6.26
C LEU A 290 -1.51 -6.86 5.66
N GLN A 291 -2.72 -6.49 5.28
CA GLN A 291 -3.82 -7.41 5.05
C GLN A 291 -3.65 -8.14 3.73
N LEU A 292 -3.19 -7.47 2.67
CA LEU A 292 -3.04 -8.07 1.35
C LEU A 292 -2.03 -9.23 1.39
N GLU A 293 -0.89 -9.02 2.04
CA GLU A 293 0.19 -9.98 2.17
C GLU A 293 -0.24 -11.17 3.02
N LEU A 294 -0.84 -10.90 4.19
CA LEU A 294 -1.27 -11.95 5.12
C LEU A 294 -2.45 -12.77 4.57
N LYS A 295 -3.42 -12.14 3.89
CA LYS A 295 -4.50 -12.85 3.21
C LYS A 295 -3.97 -13.72 2.09
N TYR A 296 -3.05 -13.19 1.28
CA TYR A 296 -2.49 -13.97 0.17
C TYR A 296 -1.61 -15.13 0.67
N LEU A 297 -0.82 -14.93 1.72
CA LEU A 297 -0.08 -16.02 2.35
C LEU A 297 -1.01 -17.11 2.89
N SER A 298 -2.16 -16.75 3.47
CA SER A 298 -3.18 -17.74 3.88
C SER A 298 -3.75 -18.50 2.70
N HIS A 299 -4.04 -17.79 1.59
CA HIS A 299 -4.56 -18.39 0.38
C HIS A 299 -3.59 -19.44 -0.19
N LEU A 300 -2.30 -19.12 -0.26
CA LEU A 300 -1.26 -20.00 -0.80
C LEU A 300 -0.98 -21.22 0.09
N THR A 301 -0.97 -21.02 1.42
CA THR A 301 -0.58 -22.07 2.39
C THR A 301 -1.75 -22.92 2.87
N GLY A 302 -2.98 -22.40 2.79
CA GLY A 302 -4.14 -22.96 3.46
C GLY A 302 -4.15 -22.75 4.98
N ASP A 303 -3.14 -22.08 5.56
CA ASP A 303 -3.13 -21.71 6.98
C ASP A 303 -3.86 -20.39 7.18
N TYR A 304 -5.04 -20.49 7.80
CA TYR A 304 -5.94 -19.36 8.00
C TYR A 304 -5.55 -18.45 9.19
N VAL A 305 -4.42 -18.71 9.85
CA VAL A 305 -3.94 -17.86 10.96
C VAL A 305 -3.63 -16.44 10.48
N TYR A 306 -2.99 -16.27 9.31
CA TYR A 306 -2.61 -14.96 8.80
C TYR A 306 -3.85 -14.14 8.41
N TRP A 307 -4.83 -14.77 7.77
CA TRP A 307 -6.13 -14.17 7.42
C TRP A 307 -6.83 -13.66 8.68
N LYS A 308 -6.93 -14.50 9.71
CA LYS A 308 -7.54 -14.10 10.99
C LYS A 308 -6.85 -12.90 11.63
N LYS A 309 -5.52 -12.82 11.55
CA LYS A 309 -4.76 -11.67 12.07
C LYS A 309 -5.06 -10.40 11.25
N ALA A 310 -5.06 -10.51 9.93
CA ALA A 310 -5.41 -9.42 9.02
C ALA A 310 -6.83 -8.87 9.28
N GLU A 311 -7.84 -9.74 9.30
CA GLU A 311 -9.25 -9.39 9.56
C GLU A 311 -9.43 -8.72 10.91
N LYS A 312 -8.75 -9.24 11.95
CA LYS A 312 -8.93 -8.74 13.31
C LYS A 312 -8.58 -7.26 13.43
N VAL A 313 -7.59 -6.78 12.69
CA VAL A 313 -7.24 -5.36 12.65
C VAL A 313 -8.41 -4.53 12.11
N THR A 314 -8.95 -4.90 10.95
CA THR A 314 -10.06 -4.17 10.33
C THR A 314 -11.32 -4.23 11.20
N GLU A 315 -11.60 -5.38 11.84
CA GLU A 315 -12.71 -5.51 12.79
C GLU A 315 -12.61 -4.50 13.94
N ILE A 316 -11.41 -4.30 14.50
CA ILE A 316 -11.16 -3.34 15.58
C ILE A 316 -11.41 -1.91 15.10
N ILE A 317 -10.82 -1.53 13.97
CA ILE A 317 -10.97 -0.18 13.41
C ILE A 317 -12.43 0.13 13.11
N ARG A 318 -13.15 -0.81 12.46
CA ARG A 318 -14.59 -0.66 12.18
C ARG A 318 -15.42 -0.59 13.47
N GLY A 319 -14.99 -1.27 14.52
CA GLY A 319 -15.65 -1.29 15.84
C GLY A 319 -15.60 0.05 16.58
N GLU A 320 -14.63 0.92 16.27
CA GLU A 320 -14.46 2.24 16.91
C GLU A 320 -15.42 3.31 16.36
N ALA A 321 -16.34 2.96 15.44
CA ALA A 321 -17.34 3.86 14.86
C ALA A 321 -16.71 5.18 14.34
N VAL A 322 -15.67 5.03 13.53
CA VAL A 322 -14.91 6.13 12.92
C VAL A 322 -15.86 7.06 12.16
N HIS A 323 -15.85 8.36 12.51
CA HIS A 323 -16.79 9.33 11.92
C HIS A 323 -16.48 9.59 10.44
N ASP A 324 -17.48 9.39 9.57
CA ASP A 324 -17.37 9.54 8.11
C ASP A 324 -16.18 8.75 7.52
N GLY A 325 -15.82 7.62 8.12
CA GLY A 325 -14.75 6.74 7.62
C GLY A 325 -13.31 7.30 7.69
N ILE A 326 -13.08 8.49 8.25
CA ILE A 326 -11.75 9.11 8.40
C ILE A 326 -11.22 8.99 9.83
N ALA A 327 -10.01 8.45 9.98
CA ALA A 327 -9.46 8.07 11.29
C ALA A 327 -8.20 8.86 11.69
N PRO A 328 -7.97 9.10 13.00
CA PRO A 328 -6.70 9.58 13.51
C PRO A 328 -5.53 8.65 13.16
N ILE A 329 -4.35 9.22 12.97
CA ILE A 329 -3.15 8.46 12.56
C ILE A 329 -2.59 7.52 13.63
N PHE A 330 -3.14 7.51 14.84
CA PHE A 330 -2.65 6.67 15.94
C PHE A 330 -3.78 5.86 16.59
N ILE A 331 -3.52 4.57 16.77
CA ILE A 331 -4.39 3.60 17.43
C ILE A 331 -3.58 2.83 18.47
N SER A 332 -4.18 2.51 19.63
CA SER A 332 -3.48 1.85 20.73
C SER A 332 -3.59 0.32 20.63
N PRO A 333 -2.48 -0.42 20.46
CA PRO A 333 -2.50 -1.89 20.50
C PRO A 333 -2.95 -2.46 21.85
N MET A 334 -2.92 -1.66 22.91
CA MET A 334 -3.33 -2.10 24.24
C MET A 334 -4.84 -2.30 24.37
N ASN A 335 -5.65 -1.47 23.73
CA ASN A 335 -7.10 -1.48 23.92
C ASN A 335 -7.91 -1.35 22.62
N GLY A 336 -7.26 -1.16 21.47
CA GLY A 336 -7.92 -1.03 20.17
C GLY A 336 -8.50 0.36 19.89
N GLN A 337 -8.24 1.35 20.74
CA GLN A 337 -8.84 2.68 20.63
C GLN A 337 -7.97 3.67 19.89
N PHE A 338 -8.59 4.56 19.12
CA PHE A 338 -7.89 5.71 18.53
C PHE A 338 -7.43 6.68 19.62
N VAL A 339 -6.24 7.23 19.42
CA VAL A 339 -5.72 8.33 20.25
C VAL A 339 -6.01 9.64 19.54
N ALA A 340 -6.36 10.68 20.29
CA ALA A 340 -6.55 12.02 19.74
C ALA A 340 -5.24 12.51 19.09
N SER A 341 -5.19 12.47 17.76
CA SER A 341 -4.07 12.89 16.92
C SER A 341 -4.60 13.43 15.59
N GLU A 342 -3.69 13.83 14.71
CA GLU A 342 -4.01 14.33 13.37
C GLU A 342 -4.80 13.31 12.55
N ILE A 343 -5.72 13.79 11.73
CA ILE A 343 -6.30 13.05 10.62
C ILE A 343 -5.64 13.57 9.35
N ARG A 344 -4.89 12.72 8.67
CA ARG A 344 -4.21 13.05 7.41
C ARG A 344 -4.09 11.84 6.50
N LEU A 345 -3.95 12.12 5.22
CA LEU A 345 -3.86 11.14 4.14
C LEU A 345 -2.42 10.89 3.68
N GLY A 346 -1.44 11.55 4.33
CA GLY A 346 -0.02 11.31 4.13
C GLY A 346 0.51 10.30 5.14
N SER A 347 1.77 10.49 5.55
CA SER A 347 2.48 9.52 6.40
C SER A 347 1.66 9.11 7.62
N ARG A 348 1.62 7.79 7.89
CA ARG A 348 0.90 7.13 9.01
C ARG A 348 -0.61 6.95 8.82
N GLY A 349 -1.21 7.49 7.75
CA GLY A 349 -2.64 7.35 7.46
C GLY A 349 -2.97 6.85 6.05
N ASP A 350 -2.19 7.26 5.05
CA ASP A 350 -2.30 6.92 3.62
C ASP A 350 -2.86 5.51 3.30
N SER A 351 -2.04 4.48 3.47
CA SER A 351 -2.23 3.14 2.91
C SER A 351 -3.33 2.34 3.61
N TYR A 352 -3.83 2.80 4.76
CA TYR A 352 -5.07 2.26 5.33
C TYR A 352 -6.22 2.41 4.32
N TYR A 353 -6.39 3.61 3.76
CA TYR A 353 -7.46 3.91 2.81
C TYR A 353 -7.27 3.16 1.49
N GLU A 354 -6.02 2.98 1.07
CA GLU A 354 -5.64 2.19 -0.09
C GLU A 354 -6.04 0.70 0.07
N TYR A 355 -5.73 0.12 1.24
CA TYR A 355 -5.96 -1.29 1.52
C TYR A 355 -7.44 -1.64 1.69
N LEU A 356 -8.31 -0.68 2.01
CA LEU A 356 -9.76 -0.90 1.96
C LEU A 356 -10.16 -1.33 0.54
N LEU A 357 -9.86 -0.52 -0.47
CA LEU A 357 -10.20 -0.89 -1.85
C LEU A 357 -9.46 -2.15 -2.30
N LYS A 358 -8.16 -2.23 -2.04
CA LYS A 358 -7.34 -3.34 -2.56
C LYS A 358 -7.72 -4.69 -1.95
N GLN A 359 -8.20 -4.75 -0.71
CA GLN A 359 -8.72 -6.01 -0.12
C GLN A 359 -9.98 -6.49 -0.82
N TRP A 360 -10.91 -5.58 -1.13
CA TRP A 360 -12.08 -5.90 -1.93
C TRP A 360 -11.69 -6.40 -3.32
N LEU A 361 -10.74 -5.74 -3.98
CA LEU A 361 -10.27 -6.16 -5.30
C LEU A 361 -9.55 -7.51 -5.28
N GLN A 362 -8.69 -7.75 -4.28
CA GLN A 362 -7.89 -8.98 -4.14
C GLN A 362 -8.77 -10.23 -3.99
N THR A 363 -9.93 -10.08 -3.34
CA THR A 363 -10.88 -11.18 -3.10
C THR A 363 -11.90 -11.34 -4.22
N ASP A 364 -11.56 -10.91 -5.43
CA ASP A 364 -12.48 -10.82 -6.58
C ASP A 364 -13.83 -10.16 -6.24
N ARG A 365 -13.81 -9.19 -5.33
CA ARG A 365 -14.98 -8.40 -4.89
C ARG A 365 -15.96 -9.17 -4.02
N GLU A 366 -15.55 -10.29 -3.41
CA GLU A 366 -16.40 -11.13 -2.56
C GLU A 366 -16.55 -10.63 -1.12
N GLU A 367 -15.72 -9.66 -0.69
CA GLU A 367 -15.79 -9.07 0.65
C GLU A 367 -16.32 -7.63 0.64
N PRO A 368 -17.65 -7.41 0.50
CA PRO A 368 -18.25 -6.08 0.29
C PRO A 368 -18.00 -5.10 1.43
N VAL A 369 -17.75 -5.60 2.65
CA VAL A 369 -17.40 -4.76 3.81
C VAL A 369 -16.27 -3.77 3.49
N TYR A 370 -15.27 -4.19 2.73
CA TYR A 370 -14.14 -3.33 2.39
C TYR A 370 -14.49 -2.28 1.35
N ARG A 371 -15.42 -2.61 0.45
CA ARG A 371 -15.99 -1.64 -0.49
C ARG A 371 -16.80 -0.58 0.25
N ASP A 372 -17.66 -1.01 1.17
CA ASP A 372 -18.48 -0.10 1.98
C ASP A 372 -17.61 0.84 2.81
N MET A 373 -16.57 0.31 3.48
CA MET A 373 -15.62 1.12 4.26
C MET A 373 -14.83 2.08 3.36
N TYR A 374 -14.43 1.65 2.16
CA TYR A 374 -13.76 2.51 1.19
C TYR A 374 -14.68 3.66 0.74
N ASP A 375 -15.91 3.35 0.32
CA ASP A 375 -16.85 4.36 -0.18
C ASP A 375 -17.22 5.37 0.94
N GLU A 376 -17.39 4.90 2.18
CA GLU A 376 -17.56 5.78 3.35
C GLU A 376 -16.35 6.70 3.55
N ALA A 377 -15.14 6.14 3.56
CA ALA A 377 -13.92 6.91 3.76
C ALA A 377 -13.66 7.92 2.63
N MET A 378 -13.89 7.55 1.37
CA MET A 378 -13.77 8.47 0.23
C MET A 378 -14.79 9.60 0.32
N GLY A 379 -16.02 9.32 0.78
CA GLY A 379 -17.02 10.32 1.10
C GLY A 379 -16.55 11.30 2.18
N GLY A 380 -16.01 10.79 3.29
CA GLY A 380 -15.45 11.61 4.37
C GLY A 380 -14.24 12.44 3.94
N ILE A 381 -13.34 11.87 3.15
CA ILE A 381 -12.20 12.56 2.54
C ILE A 381 -12.69 13.75 1.72
N LYS A 382 -13.62 13.54 0.77
CA LYS A 382 -14.19 14.61 -0.06
C LYS A 382 -14.84 15.71 0.78
N LYS A 383 -15.52 15.32 1.86
CA LYS A 383 -16.24 16.24 2.76
C LYS A 383 -15.29 17.10 3.60
N HIS A 384 -14.25 16.51 4.17
CA HIS A 384 -13.45 17.14 5.24
C HIS A 384 -12.01 17.49 4.83
N LEU A 385 -11.42 16.69 3.95
CA LEU A 385 -9.99 16.71 3.65
C LEU A 385 -9.67 17.23 2.25
N ILE A 386 -10.67 17.62 1.45
CA ILE A 386 -10.45 18.21 0.12
C ILE A 386 -10.68 19.74 0.13
N GLY A 387 -9.64 20.46 -0.29
CA GLY A 387 -9.63 21.90 -0.53
C GLY A 387 -9.52 22.27 -2.02
N GLN A 388 -9.77 23.53 -2.33
CA GLN A 388 -9.51 24.11 -3.65
C GLN A 388 -8.75 25.43 -3.52
N THR A 389 -7.73 25.64 -4.35
CA THR A 389 -7.01 26.93 -4.38
C THR A 389 -7.85 28.00 -5.07
N LYS A 390 -7.60 29.28 -4.75
CA LYS A 390 -8.37 30.40 -5.32
C LYS A 390 -7.88 30.80 -6.72
N LYS A 391 -6.57 30.75 -6.96
CA LYS A 391 -5.94 31.19 -8.22
C LYS A 391 -6.32 30.29 -9.40
N SER A 392 -5.97 29.01 -9.33
CA SER A 392 -6.16 28.07 -10.45
C SER A 392 -7.24 27.03 -10.21
N GLY A 393 -7.78 26.93 -8.99
CA GLY A 393 -8.79 25.93 -8.63
C GLY A 393 -8.22 24.52 -8.44
N LEU A 394 -6.93 24.40 -8.07
CA LEU A 394 -6.28 23.12 -7.80
C LEU A 394 -6.98 22.39 -6.67
N ILE A 395 -7.26 21.10 -6.86
CA ILE A 395 -7.84 20.20 -5.86
C ILE A 395 -6.71 19.58 -5.06
N PHE A 396 -6.65 19.88 -3.77
CA PHE A 396 -5.60 19.40 -2.89
C PHE A 396 -6.16 18.79 -1.61
N THR A 397 -5.35 17.97 -0.95
CA THR A 397 -5.69 17.41 0.36
C THR A 397 -5.19 18.28 1.50
N GLN A 398 -5.96 18.35 2.58
CA GLN A 398 -5.62 19.06 3.81
C GLN A 398 -5.69 18.12 5.02
N GLU A 399 -4.98 18.46 6.08
CA GLU A 399 -4.98 17.71 7.34
C GLU A 399 -5.93 18.34 8.36
N LEU A 400 -6.43 17.54 9.29
CA LEU A 400 -7.14 18.01 10.48
C LEU A 400 -6.28 17.77 11.71
N HIS A 401 -5.90 18.85 12.41
CA HIS A 401 -5.08 18.79 13.62
C HIS A 401 -5.96 19.00 14.84
N PRO A 402 -5.83 18.20 15.92
CA PRO A 402 -6.57 18.43 17.15
C PRO A 402 -6.29 19.84 17.69
N ALA A 403 -7.37 20.57 17.97
CA ALA A 403 -7.31 21.93 18.50
C ALA A 403 -8.35 22.11 19.62
N ARG A 404 -8.26 23.24 20.31
CA ARG A 404 -9.27 23.68 21.28
C ARG A 404 -9.90 24.97 20.83
N HIS A 405 -11.23 25.04 20.89
CA HIS A 405 -11.93 26.25 20.53
C HIS A 405 -11.56 27.38 21.50
N PRO A 406 -11.19 28.58 21.01
CA PRO A 406 -10.61 29.62 21.87
C PRO A 406 -11.51 30.10 23.01
N ARG A 407 -12.84 29.99 22.85
CA ARG A 407 -13.82 30.56 23.81
C ARG A 407 -14.19 29.61 24.95
N ASP A 408 -14.46 28.34 24.65
CA ASP A 408 -15.01 27.35 25.59
C ASP A 408 -14.06 26.17 25.83
N GLN A 409 -12.89 26.16 25.18
CA GLN A 409 -11.90 25.09 25.26
C GLN A 409 -12.41 23.72 24.79
N SER A 410 -13.56 23.66 24.10
CA SER A 410 -14.07 22.41 23.54
C SER A 410 -13.11 21.89 22.48
N GLN A 411 -13.02 20.56 22.35
CA GLN A 411 -12.22 19.95 21.29
C GLN A 411 -12.79 20.35 19.93
N THR A 412 -11.89 20.73 19.01
CA THR A 412 -12.21 21.10 17.63
C THR A 412 -11.07 20.65 16.72
N TRP A 413 -11.19 20.91 15.42
CA TRP A 413 -10.19 20.58 14.42
C TRP A 413 -9.67 21.85 13.75
N GLN A 414 -8.35 21.96 13.63
CA GLN A 414 -7.69 22.96 12.80
C GLN A 414 -7.41 22.35 11.43
N VAL A 415 -7.90 23.01 10.38
CA VAL A 415 -7.57 22.64 9.00
C VAL A 415 -6.17 23.16 8.66
N VAL A 416 -5.29 22.29 8.18
CA VAL A 416 -3.94 22.64 7.75
C VAL A 416 -3.78 22.26 6.28
N PRO A 417 -3.51 23.21 5.36
CA PRO A 417 -3.42 22.94 3.92
C PRO A 417 -2.05 22.35 3.54
N LYS A 418 -1.66 21.29 4.23
CA LYS A 418 -0.41 20.56 4.06
C LYS A 418 -0.71 19.27 3.31
N GLN A 419 0.09 18.97 2.29
CA GLN A 419 0.03 17.74 1.52
C GLN A 419 1.43 17.14 1.39
N ASP A 420 1.61 15.93 1.91
CA ASP A 420 2.81 15.13 1.65
C ASP A 420 2.78 14.65 0.20
N HIS A 421 3.94 14.48 -0.45
CA HIS A 421 4.03 13.83 -1.76
C HIS A 421 3.38 12.43 -1.73
N LEU A 422 3.47 11.75 -0.57
CA LEU A 422 2.79 10.48 -0.31
C LEU A 422 1.33 10.50 -0.75
N VAL A 423 0.58 11.58 -0.48
CA VAL A 423 -0.87 11.67 -0.77
C VAL A 423 -1.17 11.58 -2.27
N CYS A 424 -0.18 11.77 -3.14
CA CYS A 424 -0.37 11.69 -4.58
C CYS A 424 -0.84 10.31 -5.06
N PHE A 425 -0.75 9.24 -4.24
CA PHE A 425 -1.35 7.92 -4.51
C PHE A 425 -2.89 7.97 -4.63
N LEU A 426 -3.52 8.94 -3.94
CA LEU A 426 -4.96 8.99 -3.76
C LEU A 426 -5.71 9.26 -5.06
N GLY A 427 -5.11 10.06 -5.96
CA GLY A 427 -5.69 10.34 -7.28
C GLY A 427 -5.90 9.06 -8.07
N GLY A 428 -4.88 8.20 -8.13
CA GLY A 428 -4.96 6.88 -8.73
C GLY A 428 -5.92 5.95 -7.99
N SER A 429 -6.01 6.04 -6.67
CA SER A 429 -6.94 5.24 -5.86
C SER A 429 -8.42 5.51 -6.19
N PHE A 430 -8.80 6.77 -6.39
CA PHE A 430 -10.16 7.12 -6.86
C PHE A 430 -10.45 6.49 -8.24
N LEU A 431 -9.52 6.61 -9.20
CA LEU A 431 -9.69 6.04 -10.53
C LEU A 431 -9.72 4.51 -10.51
N LEU A 432 -8.95 3.88 -9.63
CA LEU A 432 -8.97 2.44 -9.40
C LEU A 432 -10.32 1.97 -8.84
N GLY A 433 -10.93 2.77 -7.95
CA GLY A 433 -12.26 2.50 -7.37
C GLY A 433 -13.38 2.58 -8.41
N ILE A 434 -13.32 3.56 -9.32
CA ILE A 434 -14.27 3.72 -10.43
C ILE A 434 -14.13 2.60 -11.46
N THR A 435 -12.91 2.15 -11.75
CA THR A 435 -12.68 1.09 -12.74
C THR A 435 -12.80 -0.32 -12.15
N GLU A 436 -12.97 -0.42 -10.83
CA GLU A 436 -12.95 -1.67 -10.06
C GLU A 436 -11.74 -2.54 -10.41
N GLY A 437 -10.54 -1.95 -10.38
CA GLY A 437 -9.32 -2.66 -10.76
C GLY A 437 -9.20 -2.94 -12.26
N GLY A 438 -9.93 -2.20 -13.10
CA GLY A 438 -9.95 -2.36 -14.56
C GLY A 438 -10.87 -3.47 -15.08
N LYS A 439 -11.60 -4.19 -14.22
CA LYS A 439 -12.59 -5.21 -14.65
C LYS A 439 -13.86 -4.57 -15.20
N ARG A 440 -14.20 -3.36 -14.73
CA ARG A 440 -15.37 -2.62 -15.17
C ARG A 440 -14.99 -1.71 -16.35
N GLU A 441 -15.69 -1.87 -17.46
CA GLU A 441 -15.64 -0.88 -18.55
C GLU A 441 -16.43 0.36 -18.12
N VAL A 442 -15.79 1.53 -18.19
CA VAL A 442 -16.35 2.78 -17.69
C VAL A 442 -16.71 3.68 -18.88
N ASP A 443 -17.97 4.08 -18.98
CA ASP A 443 -18.36 5.17 -19.87
C ASP A 443 -18.09 6.51 -19.18
N TRP A 444 -16.89 7.03 -19.38
CA TRP A 444 -16.43 8.29 -18.81
C TRP A 444 -17.29 9.51 -19.22
N LYS A 445 -18.21 9.37 -20.18
CA LYS A 445 -19.15 10.43 -20.60
C LYS A 445 -20.45 10.40 -19.82
N ASN A 446 -20.79 9.26 -19.22
CA ASN A 446 -22.08 9.02 -18.56
C ASN A 446 -21.85 8.37 -17.18
N LEU A 447 -21.06 9.03 -16.34
CA LEU A 447 -20.86 8.64 -14.95
C LEU A 447 -22.10 8.97 -14.11
N ASP A 448 -22.41 8.15 -13.11
CA ASP A 448 -23.35 8.55 -12.06
C ASP A 448 -22.76 9.67 -11.18
N GLU A 449 -23.58 10.27 -10.31
CA GLU A 449 -23.18 11.44 -9.52
C GLU A 449 -21.98 11.17 -8.60
N VAL A 450 -21.90 9.98 -8.00
CA VAL A 450 -20.80 9.61 -7.10
C VAL A 450 -19.53 9.40 -7.90
N GLN A 451 -19.61 8.68 -9.01
CA GLN A 451 -18.48 8.44 -9.91
C GLN A 451 -17.99 9.71 -10.59
N GLU A 452 -18.89 10.64 -10.95
CA GLU A 452 -18.52 11.94 -11.50
C GLU A 452 -17.71 12.73 -10.46
N GLU A 453 -18.14 12.74 -9.19
CA GLU A 453 -17.42 13.40 -8.12
C GLU A 453 -16.05 12.75 -7.85
N ASP A 454 -16.00 11.41 -7.74
CA ASP A 454 -14.76 10.66 -7.55
C ASP A 454 -13.79 10.88 -8.72
N PHE A 455 -14.30 10.94 -9.96
CA PHE A 455 -13.47 11.22 -11.13
C PHE A 455 -12.90 12.62 -11.09
N VAL A 456 -13.73 13.63 -10.77
CA VAL A 456 -13.29 15.04 -10.68
C VAL A 456 -12.24 15.20 -9.58
N VAL A 457 -12.47 14.63 -8.40
CA VAL A 457 -11.52 14.70 -7.28
C VAL A 457 -10.25 13.91 -7.59
N GLY A 458 -10.36 12.66 -8.05
CA GLY A 458 -9.23 11.82 -8.40
C GLY A 458 -8.33 12.46 -9.46
N LYS A 459 -8.93 12.89 -10.57
CA LYS A 459 -8.22 13.62 -11.63
C LYS A 459 -7.60 14.93 -11.12
N GLY A 460 -8.34 15.71 -10.35
CA GLY A 460 -7.86 16.99 -9.83
C GLY A 460 -6.69 16.84 -8.86
N ILE A 461 -6.63 15.76 -8.09
CA ILE A 461 -5.47 15.42 -7.24
C ILE A 461 -4.26 15.09 -8.11
N VAL A 462 -4.42 14.27 -9.17
CA VAL A 462 -3.32 13.97 -10.10
C VAL A 462 -2.77 15.24 -10.76
N GLU A 463 -3.65 16.12 -11.22
CA GLU A 463 -3.27 17.41 -11.81
C GLU A 463 -2.53 18.29 -10.80
N SER A 464 -3.00 18.35 -9.55
CA SER A 464 -2.39 19.15 -8.50
C SER A 464 -1.04 18.59 -8.05
N CYS A 465 -0.89 17.26 -8.01
CA CYS A 465 0.41 16.61 -7.79
C CYS A 465 1.38 16.98 -8.91
N MET A 466 0.98 16.90 -10.18
CA MET A 466 1.80 17.38 -11.30
C MET A 466 2.14 18.86 -11.21
N LYS A 467 1.24 19.70 -10.67
CA LYS A 467 1.55 21.12 -10.42
C LYS A 467 2.66 21.32 -9.39
N THR A 468 2.83 20.41 -8.43
CA THR A 468 3.96 20.48 -7.48
C THR A 468 5.31 20.15 -8.12
N HIS A 469 5.34 19.60 -9.34
CA HIS A 469 6.57 19.43 -10.13
C HIS A 469 7.00 20.70 -10.86
N GLU A 470 6.22 21.80 -10.83
CA GLU A 470 6.62 23.11 -11.37
C GLU A 470 7.68 23.80 -10.47
N THR A 471 8.81 23.12 -10.28
CA THR A 471 9.99 23.53 -9.52
C THR A 471 11.17 23.78 -10.44
N ALA A 472 12.26 24.35 -9.92
CA ALA A 472 13.48 24.56 -10.70
C ALA A 472 14.08 23.25 -11.28
N THR A 473 13.84 22.11 -10.61
CA THR A 473 14.34 20.80 -11.03
C THR A 473 13.32 20.01 -11.87
N GLY A 474 12.03 20.31 -11.81
CA GLY A 474 10.97 19.47 -12.41
C GLY A 474 10.55 18.29 -11.51
N LEU A 475 11.05 18.23 -10.28
CA LEU A 475 10.71 17.22 -9.27
C LEU A 475 9.87 17.86 -8.17
N ALA A 476 8.90 17.12 -7.64
CA ALA A 476 8.08 17.57 -6.53
C ALA A 476 8.82 17.50 -5.18
N PRO A 477 8.54 18.42 -4.25
CA PRO A 477 9.06 18.38 -2.88
C PRO A 477 8.40 17.25 -2.06
N GLU A 478 9.00 16.91 -0.92
CA GLU A 478 8.44 15.96 0.05
C GLU A 478 7.09 16.43 0.60
N ILE A 479 6.96 17.74 0.86
CA ILE A 479 5.74 18.35 1.40
C ILE A 479 5.47 19.67 0.68
N ALA A 480 4.24 19.83 0.18
CA ALA A 480 3.72 21.07 -0.36
C ALA A 480 2.67 21.67 0.59
N MET A 481 2.70 23.01 0.73
CA MET A 481 1.64 23.77 1.35
C MET A 481 0.77 24.40 0.27
N PHE A 482 -0.54 24.25 0.36
CA PHE A 482 -1.48 24.89 -0.55
C PHE A 482 -2.01 26.20 0.03
N VAL A 483 -2.22 27.18 -0.84
CA VAL A 483 -2.65 28.52 -0.43
C VAL A 483 -4.17 28.54 -0.29
N GLN A 484 -4.64 28.63 0.96
CA GLN A 484 -6.07 28.72 1.27
C GLN A 484 -6.65 30.09 0.88
N TRP A 485 -7.96 30.15 0.68
CA TRP A 485 -8.67 31.36 0.25
C TRP A 485 -8.53 32.55 1.21
N SER A 486 -8.28 32.28 2.48
CA SER A 486 -8.06 33.28 3.53
C SER A 486 -6.62 33.82 3.57
N ASP A 487 -5.69 33.21 2.84
CA ASP A 487 -4.31 33.66 2.77
C ASP A 487 -4.19 34.84 1.79
N GLU A 488 -3.36 35.83 2.12
CA GLU A 488 -3.15 37.01 1.28
C GLU A 488 -2.55 36.66 -0.08
N ARG A 489 -1.81 35.54 -0.18
CA ARG A 489 -1.19 35.03 -1.42
C ARG A 489 -2.19 34.36 -2.36
N ALA A 490 -3.44 34.15 -1.93
CA ALA A 490 -4.40 33.30 -2.66
C ALA A 490 -4.75 33.79 -4.07
N ALA A 491 -4.51 35.06 -4.38
CA ALA A 491 -4.68 35.60 -5.73
C ALA A 491 -3.52 35.23 -6.67
N ASP A 492 -2.32 35.03 -6.12
CA ASP A 492 -1.05 35.00 -6.86
C ASP A 492 -0.36 33.64 -6.86
N GLU A 493 -0.64 32.79 -5.86
CA GLU A 493 -0.02 31.48 -5.68
C GLU A 493 -1.05 30.39 -5.38
N ASP A 494 -0.81 29.18 -5.91
CA ASP A 494 -1.61 28.00 -5.58
C ASP A 494 -0.98 27.17 -4.45
N TRP A 495 0.35 27.10 -4.42
CA TRP A 495 1.12 26.29 -3.47
C TRP A 495 2.53 26.84 -3.27
N TYR A 496 3.20 26.42 -2.19
CA TYR A 496 4.57 26.79 -1.86
C TYR A 496 5.23 25.72 -0.96
N ILE A 497 6.56 25.77 -0.83
CA ILE A 497 7.31 24.95 0.13
C ILE A 497 7.52 25.79 1.39
N LYS A 498 7.15 25.27 2.56
CA LYS A 498 7.27 26.01 3.82
C LYS A 498 8.74 26.12 4.24
N PRO A 499 9.29 27.33 4.41
CA PRO A 499 10.62 27.48 5.00
C PRO A 499 10.57 27.19 6.50
N ASN A 500 11.67 26.63 7.03
CA ASN A 500 11.88 26.57 8.47
C ASN A 500 12.22 27.97 9.04
N HIS A 501 12.46 28.04 10.36
CA HIS A 501 12.77 29.30 11.05
C HIS A 501 14.03 30.03 10.53
N ASN A 502 14.93 29.34 9.82
CA ASN A 502 16.14 29.90 9.23
C ASN A 502 16.00 30.17 7.72
N GLY A 503 14.80 30.00 7.14
CA GLY A 503 14.57 30.16 5.70
C GLY A 503 14.93 28.94 4.85
N VAL A 504 15.33 27.81 5.45
CA VAL A 504 15.72 26.59 4.73
C VAL A 504 14.49 25.76 4.39
N LEU A 505 14.38 25.33 3.13
CA LEU A 505 13.31 24.47 2.62
C LEU A 505 13.59 22.99 2.92
N ILE A 506 13.48 22.57 4.19
CA ILE A 506 13.68 21.15 4.58
C ILE A 506 12.74 20.22 3.80
N ASP A 507 11.51 20.67 3.61
CA ASP A 507 10.46 19.94 2.89
C ASP A 507 10.69 19.96 1.37
N GLY A 508 11.67 20.71 0.87
CA GLY A 508 12.03 20.78 -0.54
C GLY A 508 12.78 19.56 -1.06
N ARG A 509 13.14 18.59 -0.19
CA ARG A 509 13.82 17.37 -0.61
C ARG A 509 12.95 16.50 -1.51
N ASN A 510 13.57 15.74 -2.41
CA ASN A 510 12.93 14.66 -3.16
C ASN A 510 13.75 13.38 -2.98
N ILE A 511 13.12 12.31 -2.48
CA ILE A 511 13.81 11.04 -2.18
C ILE A 511 13.43 9.93 -3.16
N LEU A 512 13.16 10.27 -4.43
CA LEU A 512 12.84 9.31 -5.51
C LEU A 512 11.48 8.62 -5.38
N ARG A 513 10.53 9.24 -4.67
CA ARG A 513 9.24 8.63 -4.35
C ARG A 513 8.36 8.34 -5.57
N PRO A 514 7.50 7.29 -5.50
CA PRO A 514 6.71 6.82 -6.63
C PRO A 514 5.31 7.44 -6.76
N GLU A 515 4.75 8.10 -5.75
CA GLU A 515 3.27 8.20 -5.66
C GLU A 515 2.64 9.05 -6.77
N THR A 516 3.35 10.04 -7.32
CA THR A 516 2.90 10.77 -8.52
C THR A 516 2.88 9.86 -9.74
N VAL A 517 3.98 9.13 -10.04
CA VAL A 517 4.05 8.25 -11.21
C VAL A 517 3.11 7.04 -11.10
N GLU A 518 2.83 6.57 -9.87
CA GLU A 518 1.78 5.58 -9.61
C GLU A 518 0.41 6.05 -10.08
N SER A 519 0.01 7.25 -9.66
CA SER A 519 -1.29 7.79 -10.05
C SER A 519 -1.36 8.09 -11.55
N LEU A 520 -0.25 8.50 -12.17
CA LEU A 520 -0.17 8.64 -13.63
C LEU A 520 -0.34 7.29 -14.34
N PHE A 521 0.28 6.22 -13.83
CA PHE A 521 0.11 4.87 -14.36
C PHE A 521 -1.36 4.44 -14.28
N LEU A 522 -1.99 4.57 -13.11
CA LEU A 522 -3.40 4.21 -12.92
C LEU A 522 -4.34 5.05 -13.79
N ALA A 523 -4.07 6.35 -13.91
CA ALA A 523 -4.85 7.24 -14.77
C ALA A 523 -4.73 6.88 -16.25
N TYR A 524 -3.50 6.60 -16.73
CA TYR A 524 -3.29 6.13 -18.11
C TYR A 524 -3.99 4.81 -18.37
N ARG A 525 -3.92 3.86 -17.44
CA ARG A 525 -4.58 2.55 -17.55
C ARG A 525 -6.11 2.67 -17.56
N ALA A 526 -6.65 3.63 -16.81
CA ALA A 526 -8.08 3.88 -16.71
C ALA A 526 -8.65 4.59 -17.96
N THR A 527 -7.93 5.56 -18.52
CA THR A 527 -8.48 6.49 -19.52
C THR A 527 -7.84 6.41 -20.91
N GLY A 528 -6.64 5.83 -21.02
CA GLY A 528 -5.86 5.82 -22.26
C GLY A 528 -5.31 7.20 -22.67
N ASP A 529 -5.43 8.22 -21.81
CA ASP A 529 -4.98 9.57 -22.12
C ASP A 529 -3.46 9.68 -22.10
N GLU A 530 -2.87 9.92 -23.26
CA GLU A 530 -1.42 10.01 -23.45
C GLU A 530 -0.78 11.17 -22.66
N GLN A 531 -1.56 12.15 -22.16
CA GLN A 531 -1.04 13.20 -21.27
C GLN A 531 -0.38 12.59 -20.02
N TYR A 532 -0.95 11.54 -19.44
CA TYR A 532 -0.38 10.91 -18.24
C TYR A 532 0.97 10.26 -18.51
N ARG A 533 1.20 9.70 -19.71
CA ARG A 533 2.52 9.21 -20.12
C ARG A 533 3.50 10.32 -20.41
N GLN A 534 3.02 11.44 -20.95
CA GLN A 534 3.86 12.59 -21.22
C GLN A 534 4.38 13.19 -19.91
N TRP A 535 3.51 13.34 -18.91
CA TRP A 535 3.90 13.73 -17.55
C TRP A 535 4.85 12.73 -16.90
N GLY A 536 4.58 11.43 -16.98
CA GLY A 536 5.49 10.41 -16.44
C GLY A 536 6.88 10.48 -17.08
N TRP A 537 6.94 10.77 -18.39
CA TRP A 537 8.21 10.97 -19.09
C TRP A 537 8.94 12.24 -18.65
N GLU A 538 8.24 13.35 -18.43
CA GLU A 538 8.82 14.59 -17.92
C GLU A 538 9.45 14.40 -16.53
N VAL A 539 8.74 13.70 -15.64
CA VAL A 539 9.25 13.34 -14.30
C VAL A 539 10.49 12.45 -14.41
N PHE A 540 10.46 11.42 -15.27
CA PHE A 540 11.62 10.56 -15.51
C PHE A 540 12.83 11.34 -16.06
N GLN A 541 12.62 12.27 -16.99
CA GLN A 541 13.70 13.11 -17.51
C GLN A 541 14.29 14.03 -16.43
N ALA A 542 13.49 14.48 -15.48
CA ALA A 542 13.97 15.24 -14.32
C ALA A 542 14.84 14.37 -13.40
N PHE A 543 14.45 13.11 -13.14
CA PHE A 543 15.30 12.15 -12.42
C PHE A 543 16.61 11.87 -13.15
N GLU A 544 16.58 11.62 -14.47
CA GLU A 544 17.78 11.45 -15.30
C GLU A 544 18.74 12.62 -15.17
N LYS A 545 18.21 13.85 -15.12
CA LYS A 545 19.01 15.07 -15.11
C LYS A 545 19.62 15.39 -13.74
N TRP A 546 18.88 15.17 -12.66
CA TRP A 546 19.25 15.70 -11.33
C TRP A 546 19.61 14.62 -10.30
N CYS A 547 19.08 13.41 -10.46
CA CYS A 547 19.25 12.32 -9.50
C CYS A 547 20.27 11.28 -9.94
N LYS A 548 20.53 11.16 -11.25
CA LYS A 548 21.50 10.19 -11.78
C LYS A 548 22.91 10.47 -11.25
N VAL A 549 23.54 9.44 -10.68
CA VAL A 549 24.92 9.52 -10.18
C VAL A 549 25.87 8.99 -11.26
N PRO A 550 26.91 9.74 -11.67
CA PRO A 550 27.83 9.32 -12.74
C PRO A 550 28.57 8.01 -12.48
N SER A 551 28.77 7.65 -11.21
CA SER A 551 29.44 6.41 -10.79
C SER A 551 28.52 5.19 -10.71
N GLY A 552 27.21 5.36 -10.89
CA GLY A 552 26.21 4.30 -10.76
C GLY A 552 25.13 4.64 -9.74
N GLY A 553 23.87 4.29 -10.03
CA GLY A 553 22.74 4.58 -9.14
C GLY A 553 22.09 5.95 -9.34
N TYR A 554 21.04 6.18 -8.54
CA TYR A 554 20.33 7.45 -8.43
C TYR A 554 20.25 7.84 -6.96
N ALA A 555 20.37 9.14 -6.72
CA ALA A 555 20.35 9.75 -5.40
C ALA A 555 19.16 10.70 -5.30
N GLY A 556 18.51 10.71 -4.13
CA GLY A 556 17.59 11.80 -3.79
C GLY A 556 18.29 13.16 -3.84
N ILE A 557 17.53 14.25 -3.81
CA ILE A 557 18.06 15.62 -3.77
C ILE A 557 17.49 16.38 -2.59
N GLU A 558 18.25 17.34 -2.06
CA GLU A 558 17.86 18.09 -0.85
C GLU A 558 16.86 19.20 -1.06
N ASP A 559 16.87 19.81 -2.24
CA ASP A 559 16.02 20.94 -2.54
C ASP A 559 15.72 21.00 -4.04
N VAL A 560 14.46 20.80 -4.39
CA VAL A 560 13.92 20.86 -5.74
C VAL A 560 13.93 22.27 -6.36
N GLN A 561 14.15 23.31 -5.55
CA GLN A 561 14.26 24.71 -6.01
C GLN A 561 15.71 25.15 -6.28
N THR A 562 16.70 24.36 -5.85
CA THR A 562 18.12 24.68 -6.03
C THR A 562 18.68 24.00 -7.28
N VAL A 563 19.36 24.77 -8.14
CA VAL A 563 19.99 24.26 -9.38
C VAL A 563 21.46 24.72 -9.48
N PRO A 564 22.44 23.78 -9.59
CA PRO A 564 22.26 22.33 -9.47
C PRO A 564 21.93 21.92 -8.03
N PRO A 565 21.04 20.93 -7.81
CA PRO A 565 20.68 20.49 -6.47
C PRO A 565 21.82 19.68 -5.83
N ARG A 566 21.86 19.66 -4.50
CA ARG A 566 22.74 18.74 -3.76
C ARG A 566 22.08 17.37 -3.69
N GLN A 567 22.81 16.34 -4.11
CA GLN A 567 22.39 14.95 -4.00
C GLN A 567 22.56 14.42 -2.56
N LEU A 568 21.61 13.60 -2.14
CA LEU A 568 21.59 12.81 -0.91
C LEU A 568 22.28 11.47 -1.18
N ASP A 569 23.11 10.99 -0.25
CA ASP A 569 23.82 9.71 -0.43
C ASP A 569 22.94 8.49 -0.09
N ARG A 570 21.78 8.38 -0.75
CA ARG A 570 20.80 7.32 -0.53
C ARG A 570 20.01 7.05 -1.81
N MET A 571 19.95 5.77 -2.20
CA MET A 571 19.06 5.23 -3.21
C MET A 571 18.02 4.37 -2.47
N GLU A 572 16.80 4.87 -2.37
CA GLU A 572 15.71 4.16 -1.69
C GLU A 572 15.33 2.89 -2.47
N THR A 573 14.96 1.81 -1.78
CA THR A 573 14.63 0.54 -2.44
C THR A 573 13.45 0.67 -3.39
N PHE A 574 12.48 1.52 -3.03
CA PHE A 574 11.30 1.82 -3.85
C PHE A 574 11.62 2.55 -5.15
N TRP A 575 12.83 3.08 -5.34
CA TRP A 575 13.26 3.57 -6.66
C TRP A 575 13.21 2.44 -7.70
N LEU A 576 13.67 1.24 -7.32
CA LEU A 576 13.64 0.04 -8.15
C LEU A 576 12.26 -0.62 -8.10
N ALA A 577 11.72 -0.83 -6.89
CA ALA A 577 10.50 -1.59 -6.67
C ALA A 577 9.26 -0.88 -7.26
N GLU A 578 9.21 0.44 -7.17
CA GLU A 578 7.99 1.21 -7.47
C GLU A 578 8.21 2.25 -8.56
N THR A 579 9.15 3.19 -8.37
CA THR A 579 9.27 4.38 -9.24
C THR A 579 9.65 4.03 -10.69
N LEU A 580 10.50 3.02 -10.90
CA LEU A 580 10.86 2.53 -12.24
C LEU A 580 9.93 1.43 -12.77
N SER A 581 9.14 0.81 -11.90
CA SER A 581 8.28 -0.34 -12.24
C SER A 581 6.85 0.05 -12.61
N LYS A 582 6.36 1.18 -12.09
CA LYS A 582 5.07 1.80 -12.44
C LYS A 582 5.23 2.71 -13.66
#